data_AF-A0A7L1SKU7-F1
#
_entry.id   AF-A0A7L1SKU7-F1
#
_cell.length_a   1.000
_cell.length_b   1.000
_cell.length_c   1.000
_cell.angle_alpha   90.00
_cell.angle_beta   90.00
_cell.angle_gamma   90.00
#
_symmetry.space_group_name_H-M   'P 1'
#
loop_
_entity.id
_entity.type
_entity.pdbx_description
1 polymer ?
#
loop_
_entity_poly.entity_id
_entity_poly.type
_entity_poly.pdbx_seq_one_letter_code
_entity_poly.pdbx_strand_id
1 'polypeptide(L)'
;RVNCSFYFKIGACRHGDRCSRLHNKPTFSQTILIQNIYRNPQNSAQTADGSHCAVSDVEMQEHYDEFFEEVFTEMEEKYGEVEEMNVCDNLGDHLVGNVYVKFRREEDAEKAVIDLNNRWFNGQPIHAELSPVTDFREACCRQYEMGECTRGGFCNFMHLKPISRELRRELYGRRRKKHRSRSRSRERRSRSRDRGRGGGG
;
A
#
# COMPACT_ATOMS: atom_id res chain seq x y z
N ARG A 1 31.04 -1.04 -1.42
CA ARG A 1 30.16 0.01 -0.86
C ARG A 1 29.16 -0.65 0.08
N VAL A 2 28.74 0.00 1.17
CA VAL A 2 27.78 -0.56 2.15
C VAL A 2 26.34 -0.32 1.69
N ASN A 3 25.44 -1.24 2.00
CA ASN A 3 24.02 -1.13 1.66
C ASN A 3 23.33 0.03 2.40
N CYS A 4 22.40 0.71 1.72
CA CYS A 4 21.58 1.75 2.33
C CYS A 4 20.46 1.13 3.16
N SER A 5 20.54 1.30 4.48
CA SER A 5 19.51 0.80 5.41
C SER A 5 18.13 1.38 5.15
N PHE A 6 18.03 2.66 4.74
CA PHE A 6 16.74 3.29 4.47
C PHE A 6 16.10 2.76 3.20
N TYR A 7 16.84 2.66 2.10
CA TYR A 7 16.29 2.08 0.89
C TYR A 7 15.84 0.62 1.12
N PHE A 8 16.65 -0.18 1.83
CA PHE A 8 16.29 -1.56 2.12
C PHE A 8 15.01 -1.70 2.97
N LYS A 9 14.87 -0.88 4.03
CA LYS A 9 13.73 -0.98 4.95
C LYS A 9 12.47 -0.28 4.46
N ILE A 10 12.64 0.86 3.78
CA ILE A 10 11.57 1.80 3.46
C ILE A 10 11.23 1.77 1.96
N GLY A 11 12.11 1.24 1.12
CA GLY A 11 11.96 1.29 -0.34
C GLY A 11 12.28 2.66 -0.94
N ALA A 12 12.61 3.66 -0.11
CA ALA A 12 12.92 5.01 -0.52
C ALA A 12 14.10 5.59 0.26
N CYS A 13 14.79 6.56 -0.34
CA CYS A 13 15.90 7.27 0.28
C CYS A 13 15.88 8.74 -0.13
N ARG A 14 16.01 9.65 0.84
CA ARG A 14 16.10 11.10 0.60
C ARG A 14 17.22 11.54 -0.36
N HIS A 15 18.24 10.71 -0.55
CA HIS A 15 19.34 11.02 -1.46
C HIS A 15 19.11 10.49 -2.88
N GLY A 16 18.07 9.67 -3.12
CA GLY A 16 17.80 9.05 -4.41
C GLY A 16 19.04 8.39 -5.01
N ASP A 17 19.29 8.64 -6.29
CA ASP A 17 20.45 8.10 -7.02
C ASP A 17 21.78 8.74 -6.60
N ARG A 18 21.75 9.86 -5.87
CA ARG A 18 22.95 10.52 -5.32
C ARG A 18 23.40 9.90 -3.99
N CYS A 19 22.73 8.85 -3.52
CA CYS A 19 23.11 8.17 -2.28
C CYS A 19 24.52 7.57 -2.38
N SER A 20 25.36 7.81 -1.37
CA SER A 20 26.70 7.23 -1.29
C SER A 20 26.70 5.73 -0.95
N ARG A 21 25.55 5.21 -0.50
CA ARG A 21 25.30 3.80 -0.15
C ARG A 21 24.56 3.10 -1.29
N LEU A 22 24.66 1.77 -1.34
CA LEU A 22 24.03 0.97 -2.41
C LEU A 22 22.52 0.83 -2.22
N HIS A 23 21.77 1.06 -3.29
CA HIS A 23 20.34 0.76 -3.42
C HIS A 23 20.17 -0.50 -4.27
N ASN A 24 19.99 -1.65 -3.63
CA ASN A 24 19.83 -2.92 -4.34
C ASN A 24 18.36 -3.07 -4.72
N LYS A 25 18.00 -2.66 -5.93
CA LYS A 25 16.65 -2.84 -6.48
C LYS A 25 16.38 -4.34 -6.64
N PRO A 26 15.30 -4.88 -6.06
CA PRO A 26 15.00 -6.30 -6.20
C PRO A 26 14.59 -6.63 -7.64
N THR A 27 14.96 -7.81 -8.13
CA THR A 27 14.51 -8.34 -9.41
C THR A 27 13.18 -9.09 -9.30
N PHE A 28 12.80 -9.47 -8.07
CA PHE A 28 11.51 -10.06 -7.71
C PHE A 28 11.12 -9.53 -6.33
N SER A 29 9.84 -9.21 -6.14
CA SER A 29 9.30 -8.79 -4.86
C SER A 29 7.80 -8.97 -4.86
N GLN A 30 7.21 -9.19 -3.69
CA GLN A 30 5.76 -9.13 -3.51
C GLN A 30 5.25 -7.69 -3.45
N THR A 31 6.13 -6.73 -3.17
CA THR A 31 5.77 -5.35 -2.91
C THR A 31 6.20 -4.46 -4.07
N ILE A 32 5.28 -3.61 -4.52
CA ILE A 32 5.58 -2.51 -5.45
C ILE A 32 5.50 -1.17 -4.73
N LEU A 33 6.20 -0.19 -5.27
CA LEU A 33 6.11 1.22 -4.93
C LEU A 33 5.60 1.99 -6.14
N ILE A 34 4.51 2.73 -5.95
CA ILE A 34 4.02 3.73 -6.90
C ILE A 34 4.36 5.11 -6.33
N GLN A 35 5.22 5.83 -7.03
CA GLN A 35 5.81 7.06 -6.51
C GLN A 35 4.88 8.26 -6.71
N ASN A 36 4.70 9.07 -5.65
CA ASN A 36 4.04 10.38 -5.70
C ASN A 36 2.66 10.40 -6.41
N ILE A 37 1.87 9.33 -6.28
CA ILE A 37 0.58 9.22 -6.96
C ILE A 37 -0.56 9.80 -6.11
N TYR A 38 -0.45 9.73 -4.77
CA TYR A 38 -1.42 10.38 -3.89
C TYR A 38 -1.07 11.85 -3.71
N ARG A 39 -1.99 12.73 -4.08
CA ARG A 39 -1.87 14.18 -3.86
C ARG A 39 -2.84 14.60 -2.77
N ASN A 40 -2.32 14.87 -1.58
CA ASN A 40 -3.14 15.42 -0.50
C ASN A 40 -3.61 16.83 -0.90
N PRO A 41 -4.93 17.10 -0.97
CA PRO A 41 -5.46 18.43 -1.28
C PRO A 41 -4.95 19.51 -0.32
N GLN A 42 -4.70 19.18 0.95
CA GLN A 42 -4.16 20.11 1.94
C GLN A 42 -2.74 20.56 1.65
N ASN A 43 -1.93 19.71 1.03
CA ASN A 43 -0.56 20.05 0.65
C ASN A 43 -0.54 20.93 -0.60
N SER A 44 -1.52 20.74 -1.50
CA SER A 44 -1.66 21.53 -2.73
C SER A 44 -2.12 22.97 -2.46
N ALA A 45 -2.85 23.22 -1.37
CA ALA A 45 -3.35 24.54 -0.99
C ALA A 45 -2.27 25.50 -0.44
N GLN A 46 -1.01 25.06 -0.29
CA GLN A 46 0.09 25.91 0.18
C GLN A 46 0.81 26.68 -0.93
N THR A 47 0.37 26.61 -2.19
CA THR A 47 0.93 27.40 -3.28
C THR A 47 0.20 28.73 -3.50
N ALA A 48 0.95 29.81 -3.24
CA ALA A 48 0.82 31.20 -3.69
C ALA A 48 -0.36 32.09 -3.20
N ASP A 49 -1.59 31.60 -3.07
CA ASP A 49 -2.74 32.55 -2.97
C ASP A 49 -3.41 32.66 -1.59
N GLY A 50 -2.96 31.93 -0.57
CA GLY A 50 -3.48 32.05 0.81
C GLY A 50 -4.99 31.79 0.96
N SER A 51 -5.66 31.36 -0.11
CA SER A 51 -7.04 30.90 -0.12
C SER A 51 -7.06 29.51 0.49
N HIS A 52 -7.31 29.45 1.80
CA HIS A 52 -7.67 28.20 2.44
C HIS A 52 -8.99 27.73 1.82
N CYS A 53 -8.93 26.77 0.89
CA CYS A 53 -10.07 25.90 0.64
C CYS A 53 -10.33 25.17 1.94
N ALA A 54 -11.27 25.68 2.73
CA ALA A 54 -11.73 25.07 3.97
C ALA A 54 -12.58 23.83 3.64
N VAL A 55 -11.93 22.83 3.03
CA VAL A 55 -12.50 21.49 2.91
C VAL A 55 -12.53 20.92 4.32
N SER A 56 -13.70 20.45 4.75
CA SER A 56 -13.86 19.88 6.09
C SER A 56 -13.04 18.60 6.24
N ASP A 57 -12.67 18.25 7.48
CA ASP A 57 -11.96 16.99 7.77
C ASP A 57 -12.74 15.75 7.28
N VAL A 58 -14.07 15.84 7.23
CA VAL A 58 -14.95 14.78 6.72
C VAL A 58 -14.80 14.62 5.22
N GLU A 59 -14.95 15.69 4.45
CA GLU A 59 -14.79 15.66 2.99
C GLU A 59 -13.38 15.21 2.58
N MET A 60 -12.35 15.61 3.34
CA MET A 60 -10.98 15.16 3.08
C MET A 60 -10.78 13.67 3.34
N GLN A 61 -11.44 13.12 4.35
CA GLN A 61 -11.41 11.69 4.61
C GLN A 61 -12.16 10.92 3.52
N GLU A 62 -13.30 11.42 3.06
CA GLU A 62 -14.07 10.84 1.94
C GLU A 62 -13.23 10.80 0.66
N HIS A 63 -12.62 11.92 0.27
CA HIS A 63 -11.72 11.95 -0.89
C HIS A 63 -10.52 11.00 -0.78
N TYR A 64 -9.98 10.82 0.44
CA TYR A 64 -8.90 9.87 0.66
C TYR A 64 -9.39 8.42 0.55
N ASP A 65 -10.55 8.11 1.11
CA ASP A 65 -11.15 6.80 1.06
C ASP A 65 -11.52 6.41 -0.39
N GLU A 66 -12.09 7.34 -1.17
CA GLU A 66 -12.36 7.16 -2.61
C GLU A 66 -11.09 6.83 -3.39
N PHE A 67 -10.02 7.62 -3.20
CA PHE A 67 -8.72 7.36 -3.82
C PHE A 67 -8.18 5.97 -3.43
N PHE A 68 -8.26 5.62 -2.14
CA PHE A 68 -7.75 4.34 -1.66
C PHE A 68 -8.56 3.18 -2.25
N GLU A 69 -9.89 3.29 -2.30
CA GLU A 69 -10.75 2.27 -2.90
C GLU A 69 -10.49 2.08 -4.40
N GLU A 70 -10.34 3.18 -5.15
CA GLU A 70 -10.05 3.15 -6.58
C GLU A 70 -8.74 2.40 -6.85
N VAL A 71 -7.66 2.80 -6.18
CA VAL A 71 -6.35 2.16 -6.36
C VAL A 71 -6.40 0.70 -5.90
N PHE A 72 -7.00 0.40 -4.74
CA PHE A 72 -7.06 -0.96 -4.22
C PHE A 72 -7.82 -1.90 -5.15
N THR A 73 -8.99 -1.48 -5.64
CA THR A 73 -9.84 -2.27 -6.52
C THR A 73 -9.15 -2.51 -7.87
N GLU A 74 -8.55 -1.47 -8.43
CA GLU A 74 -7.78 -1.57 -9.68
C GLU A 74 -6.62 -2.57 -9.55
N MET A 75 -5.89 -2.55 -8.42
CA MET A 75 -4.81 -3.50 -8.16
C MET A 75 -5.31 -4.94 -8.05
N GLU A 76 -6.41 -5.17 -7.31
CA GLU A 76 -7.00 -6.50 -7.13
C GLU A 76 -7.59 -7.07 -8.42
N GLU A 77 -8.25 -6.25 -9.23
CA GLU A 77 -8.95 -6.71 -10.43
C GLU A 77 -8.00 -6.97 -11.61
N LYS A 78 -6.97 -6.13 -11.80
CA LYS A 78 -6.07 -6.24 -12.98
C LYS A 78 -4.85 -7.12 -12.75
N TYR A 79 -4.29 -7.12 -11.55
CA TYR A 79 -3.00 -7.74 -11.29
C TYR A 79 -3.15 -8.97 -10.42
N GLY A 80 -3.67 -8.84 -9.20
CA GLY A 80 -3.82 -9.99 -8.33
C GLY A 80 -4.14 -9.65 -6.87
N GLU A 81 -4.15 -10.67 -6.04
CA GLU A 81 -4.62 -10.57 -4.65
C GLU A 81 -3.71 -9.64 -3.81
N VAL A 82 -4.24 -8.50 -3.36
CA VAL A 82 -3.50 -7.50 -2.54
C VAL A 82 -3.50 -7.89 -1.07
N GLU A 83 -2.37 -8.23 -0.48
CA GLU A 83 -2.28 -8.52 0.97
C GLU A 83 -2.40 -7.25 1.82
N GLU A 84 -1.73 -6.19 1.41
CA GLU A 84 -1.67 -4.93 2.16
C GLU A 84 -1.41 -3.76 1.20
N MET A 85 -2.10 -2.64 1.41
CA MET A 85 -1.86 -1.39 0.70
C MET A 85 -1.75 -0.23 1.68
N ASN A 86 -0.72 0.60 1.51
CA ASN A 86 -0.37 1.69 2.40
C ASN A 86 -0.03 2.96 1.61
N VAL A 87 -0.55 4.11 2.06
CA VAL A 87 -0.33 5.43 1.43
C VAL A 87 0.44 6.33 2.39
N CYS A 88 1.50 6.97 1.90
CA CYS A 88 2.32 7.88 2.69
C CYS A 88 1.82 9.33 2.62
N ASP A 89 1.58 9.91 3.79
CA ASP A 89 1.27 11.33 4.03
C ASP A 89 2.52 12.11 4.49
N ASN A 90 3.70 11.61 4.13
CA ASN A 90 4.96 12.31 4.40
C ASN A 90 5.00 13.63 3.64
N LEU A 91 5.73 14.62 4.17
CA LEU A 91 5.98 15.90 3.50
C LEU A 91 7.30 15.93 2.71
N GLY A 92 8.17 14.94 2.91
CA GLY A 92 9.48 14.89 2.26
C GLY A 92 9.38 14.25 0.87
N ASP A 93 10.06 14.84 -0.11
CA ASP A 93 10.02 14.46 -1.54
C ASP A 93 10.25 12.97 -1.84
N HIS A 94 10.99 12.27 -0.98
CA HIS A 94 11.30 10.86 -1.15
C HIS A 94 10.18 9.91 -0.70
N LEU A 95 9.18 10.41 0.05
CA LEU A 95 8.08 9.61 0.59
C LEU A 95 6.69 10.19 0.34
N VAL A 96 6.59 11.49 0.04
CA VAL A 96 5.31 12.16 -0.20
C VAL A 96 4.51 11.45 -1.29
N GLY A 97 3.25 11.13 -0.97
CA GLY A 97 2.32 10.55 -1.93
C GLY A 97 2.64 9.13 -2.40
N ASN A 98 3.65 8.48 -1.81
CA ASN A 98 4.02 7.12 -2.18
C ASN A 98 2.95 6.12 -1.76
N VAL A 99 2.59 5.22 -2.68
CA VAL A 99 1.68 4.11 -2.43
C VAL A 99 2.46 2.81 -2.52
N TYR A 100 2.39 2.02 -1.47
CA TYR A 100 2.97 0.68 -1.43
C TYR A 100 1.85 -0.34 -1.53
N VAL A 101 2.00 -1.29 -2.45
CA VAL A 101 1.05 -2.39 -2.63
C VAL A 101 1.82 -3.69 -2.51
N LYS A 102 1.45 -4.51 -1.53
CA LYS A 102 2.00 -5.86 -1.34
C LYS A 102 0.99 -6.86 -1.87
N PHE A 103 1.38 -7.58 -2.92
CA PHE A 103 0.61 -8.68 -3.48
C PHE A 103 0.91 -10.00 -2.76
N ARG A 104 0.00 -10.96 -2.93
CA ARG A 104 0.18 -12.33 -2.44
C ARG A 104 1.27 -13.08 -3.21
N ARG A 105 1.48 -12.71 -4.47
CA ARG A 105 2.39 -13.37 -5.43
C ARG A 105 3.34 -12.35 -6.03
N GLU A 106 4.57 -12.78 -6.28
CA GLU A 106 5.61 -11.93 -6.87
C GLU A 106 5.35 -11.66 -8.35
N GLU A 107 4.72 -12.62 -9.05
CA GLU A 107 4.38 -12.47 -10.47
C GLU A 107 3.32 -11.38 -10.69
N ASP A 108 2.40 -11.21 -9.74
CA ASP A 108 1.35 -10.18 -9.79
C ASP A 108 1.99 -8.78 -9.65
N ALA A 109 3.00 -8.65 -8.78
CA ALA A 109 3.76 -7.42 -8.59
C ALA A 109 4.57 -7.03 -9.83
N GLU A 110 5.26 -7.98 -10.45
CA GLU A 110 6.01 -7.75 -11.69
C GLU A 110 5.09 -7.30 -12.82
N LYS A 111 3.96 -7.99 -13.01
CA LYS A 111 2.93 -7.62 -13.98
C LYS A 111 2.40 -6.20 -13.74
N ALA A 112 2.13 -5.84 -12.48
CA ALA A 112 1.66 -4.51 -12.11
C ALA A 112 2.67 -3.42 -12.48
N VAL A 113 3.96 -3.60 -12.19
CA VAL A 113 5.01 -2.63 -12.53
C VAL A 113 5.10 -2.41 -14.04
N ILE A 114 5.05 -3.47 -14.84
CA ILE A 114 5.16 -3.37 -16.31
C ILE A 114 3.97 -2.60 -16.89
N ASP A 115 2.73 -2.91 -16.47
CA ASP A 115 1.54 -2.24 -16.99
C ASP A 115 1.45 -0.79 -16.51
N LEU A 116 1.64 -0.54 -15.21
CA LEU A 116 1.46 0.78 -14.60
C LEU A 116 2.40 1.83 -15.20
N ASN A 117 3.65 1.49 -15.50
CA ASN A 117 4.59 2.46 -16.10
C ASN A 117 4.19 2.92 -17.52
N ASN A 118 3.20 2.28 -18.15
CA ASN A 118 2.64 2.70 -19.44
C ASN A 118 1.31 3.45 -19.31
N ARG A 119 0.92 3.80 -18.08
CA ARG A 119 -0.40 4.36 -17.76
C ARG A 119 -0.30 5.74 -17.12
N TRP A 120 -1.45 6.40 -17.10
CA TRP A 120 -1.62 7.75 -16.58
C TRP A 120 -2.68 7.75 -15.48
N PHE A 121 -2.48 8.57 -14.47
CA PHE A 121 -3.41 8.81 -13.38
C PHE A 121 -3.51 10.32 -13.13
N ASN A 122 -4.72 10.88 -13.16
CA ASN A 122 -4.97 12.32 -12.97
C ASN A 122 -4.07 13.24 -13.83
N GLY A 123 -3.87 12.87 -15.11
CA GLY A 123 -3.08 13.65 -16.05
C GLY A 123 -1.56 13.57 -15.85
N GLN A 124 -1.07 12.63 -15.03
CA GLN A 124 0.35 12.37 -14.85
C GLN A 124 0.74 10.93 -15.21
N PRO A 125 1.94 10.70 -15.75
CA PRO A 125 2.46 9.35 -15.92
C PRO A 125 2.66 8.69 -14.55
N ILE A 126 2.34 7.41 -14.46
CA ILE A 126 2.57 6.62 -13.25
C ILE A 126 4.01 6.12 -13.25
N HIS A 127 4.69 6.24 -12.10
CA HIS A 127 6.01 5.67 -11.87
C HIS A 127 5.93 4.55 -10.85
N ALA A 128 6.07 3.31 -11.31
CA ALA A 128 6.01 2.12 -10.47
C ALA A 128 7.35 1.36 -10.50
N GLU A 129 7.77 0.81 -9.37
CA GLU A 129 8.94 -0.07 -9.28
C GLU A 129 8.74 -1.17 -8.24
N LEU A 130 9.52 -2.26 -8.36
CA LEU A 130 9.58 -3.28 -7.31
C LEU A 130 10.25 -2.69 -6.07
N SER A 131 9.63 -2.90 -4.92
CA SER A 131 10.09 -2.39 -3.63
C SER A 131 10.72 -3.50 -2.78
N PRO A 132 11.86 -3.25 -2.09
CA PRO A 132 12.46 -4.23 -1.19
C PRO A 132 11.68 -4.39 0.14
N VAL A 133 10.65 -3.59 0.38
CA VAL A 133 9.91 -3.57 1.64
C VAL A 133 9.10 -4.86 1.83
N THR A 134 9.41 -5.61 2.89
CA THR A 134 8.70 -6.85 3.24
C THR A 134 7.81 -6.74 4.48
N ASP A 135 8.18 -5.87 5.44
CA ASP A 135 7.46 -5.63 6.69
C ASP A 135 7.27 -4.12 6.92
N PHE A 136 6.03 -3.65 6.76
CA PHE A 136 5.70 -2.24 6.93
C PHE A 136 5.86 -1.76 8.37
N ARG A 137 5.79 -2.63 9.38
CA ARG A 137 5.91 -2.22 10.79
C ARG A 137 7.29 -1.65 11.10
N GLU A 138 8.32 -2.17 10.44
CA GLU A 138 9.70 -1.67 10.56
C GLU A 138 9.94 -0.41 9.72
N ALA A 139 9.07 -0.14 8.74
CA ALA A 139 9.14 1.02 7.88
C ALA A 139 8.34 2.23 8.40
N CYS A 140 7.31 1.98 9.20
CA CYS A 140 6.43 3.01 9.75
C CYS A 140 7.10 3.85 10.85
N CYS A 141 6.74 5.13 10.88
CA CYS A 141 7.16 6.02 11.95
C CYS A 141 6.28 5.82 13.19
N ARG A 142 6.81 5.17 14.22
CA ARG A 142 6.07 4.98 15.50
C ARG A 142 5.63 6.29 16.15
N GLN A 143 6.43 7.35 16.04
CA GLN A 143 6.06 8.66 16.60
C GLN A 143 4.87 9.28 15.83
N TYR A 144 4.77 9.06 14.52
CA TYR A 144 3.65 9.58 13.73
C TYR A 144 2.36 8.80 14.05
N GLU A 145 2.46 7.49 14.25
CA GLU A 145 1.33 6.66 14.71
C GLU A 145 0.75 7.15 16.04
N MET A 146 1.59 7.75 16.91
CA MET A 146 1.19 8.36 18.18
C MET A 146 0.79 9.84 18.06
N GLY A 147 0.92 10.46 16.88
CA GLY A 147 0.65 11.90 16.68
C GLY A 147 1.76 12.84 17.16
N GLU A 148 2.96 12.33 17.44
CA GLU A 148 4.07 13.06 18.08
C GLU A 148 5.27 13.32 17.15
N CYS A 149 5.20 12.92 15.88
CA CYS A 149 6.31 13.12 14.95
C CYS A 149 6.46 14.59 14.55
N THR A 150 7.48 15.25 15.08
CA THR A 150 7.81 16.65 14.80
C THR A 150 8.84 16.85 13.69
N ARG A 151 9.25 15.77 13.00
CA ARG A 151 10.33 15.81 12.01
C ARG A 151 9.91 16.42 10.66
N GLY A 152 8.60 16.60 10.43
CA GLY A 152 8.07 17.13 9.16
C GLY A 152 8.64 16.39 7.94
N GLY A 153 9.08 17.14 6.92
CA GLY A 153 9.70 16.59 5.70
C GLY A 153 11.04 15.89 5.90
N PHE A 154 11.65 15.97 7.09
CA PHE A 154 12.93 15.30 7.40
C PHE A 154 12.75 13.88 7.97
N CYS A 155 11.52 13.43 8.22
CA CYS A 155 11.26 12.05 8.61
C CYS A 155 11.59 11.10 7.46
N ASN A 156 12.31 10.01 7.77
CA ASN A 156 12.71 8.98 6.79
C ASN A 156 11.91 7.68 6.97
N PHE A 157 10.84 7.72 7.76
CA PHE A 157 9.95 6.60 8.02
C PHE A 157 8.56 6.93 7.48
N MET A 158 7.81 5.91 7.09
CA MET A 158 6.49 6.08 6.48
C MET A 158 5.51 6.68 7.49
N HIS A 159 4.88 7.78 7.10
CA HIS A 159 3.74 8.37 7.79
C HIS A 159 2.49 7.86 7.08
N LEU A 160 1.85 6.82 7.60
CA LEU A 160 0.74 6.19 6.90
C LEU A 160 -0.58 6.93 7.15
N LYS A 161 -1.29 7.27 6.09
CA LYS A 161 -2.62 7.86 6.19
C LYS A 161 -3.66 6.76 6.48
N PRO A 162 -4.39 6.82 7.60
CA PRO A 162 -5.38 5.78 7.92
C PRO A 162 -6.64 5.94 7.07
N ILE A 163 -7.15 4.83 6.52
CA ILE A 163 -8.49 4.77 5.91
C ILE A 163 -9.58 4.73 6.97
N SER A 164 -10.81 5.09 6.61
CA SER A 164 -11.93 4.95 7.54
C SER A 164 -12.14 3.50 7.99
N ARG A 165 -12.74 3.35 9.17
CA ARG A 165 -13.05 2.04 9.74
C ARG A 165 -14.05 1.26 8.89
N GLU A 166 -14.91 1.97 8.17
CA GLU A 166 -15.93 1.41 7.31
C GLU A 166 -15.26 0.84 6.05
N LEU A 167 -14.49 1.64 5.33
CA LEU A 167 -13.75 1.19 4.15
C LEU A 167 -12.82 0.01 4.48
N ARG A 168 -12.09 0.08 5.61
CA ARG A 168 -11.23 -1.03 6.05
C ARG A 168 -12.01 -2.34 6.22
N ARG A 169 -13.24 -2.26 6.74
CA ARG A 169 -14.11 -3.44 6.94
C ARG A 169 -14.64 -3.95 5.60
N GLU A 170 -14.91 -3.07 4.65
CA GLU A 170 -15.39 -3.47 3.33
C GLU A 170 -14.31 -4.20 2.53
N LEU A 171 -13.15 -3.58 2.35
CA LEU A 171 -12.07 -4.13 1.53
C LEU A 171 -11.52 -5.43 2.13
N TYR A 172 -11.10 -5.38 3.40
CA TYR A 172 -10.45 -6.53 4.05
C TYR A 172 -11.43 -7.50 4.74
N GLY A 173 -12.64 -7.05 5.10
CA GLY A 173 -13.64 -7.90 5.74
C GLY A 173 -14.42 -8.80 4.78
N ARG A 174 -14.61 -8.39 3.51
CA ARG A 174 -15.14 -9.28 2.45
C ARG A 174 -14.27 -10.53 2.28
N ARG A 175 -12.94 -10.39 2.40
CA ARG A 175 -11.98 -11.49 2.32
C ARG A 175 -12.18 -12.57 3.38
N ARG A 176 -12.47 -12.17 4.63
CA ARG A 176 -12.78 -13.09 5.74
C ARG A 176 -14.01 -13.96 5.46
N LYS A 177 -15.05 -13.42 4.80
CA LYS A 177 -16.25 -14.20 4.44
C LYS A 177 -15.97 -15.22 3.33
N LYS A 178 -15.19 -14.86 2.30
CA LYS A 178 -14.83 -15.75 1.17
C LYS A 178 -13.88 -16.89 1.60
N HIS A 179 -12.95 -16.65 2.52
CA HIS A 179 -12.12 -17.70 3.11
C HIS A 179 -12.91 -18.63 4.05
N ARG A 180 -13.84 -18.09 4.85
CA ARG A 180 -14.64 -18.86 5.80
C ARG A 180 -15.68 -19.76 5.11
N SER A 181 -16.19 -19.38 3.93
CA SER A 181 -17.07 -20.25 3.13
C SER A 181 -16.28 -21.42 2.50
N ARG A 182 -15.04 -21.18 2.04
CA ARG A 182 -14.14 -22.21 1.50
C ARG A 182 -13.63 -23.20 2.57
N SER A 183 -13.38 -22.77 3.80
CA SER A 183 -13.00 -23.69 4.89
C SER A 183 -14.17 -24.56 5.33
N ARG A 184 -15.36 -23.99 5.48
CA ARG A 184 -16.59 -24.74 5.83
C ARG A 184 -17.00 -25.77 4.77
N SER A 185 -16.78 -25.48 3.48
CA SER A 185 -17.08 -26.45 2.41
C SER A 185 -16.10 -27.63 2.40
N ARG A 186 -14.82 -27.40 2.73
CA ARG A 186 -13.83 -28.47 2.92
C ARG A 186 -14.15 -29.36 4.13
N GLU A 187 -14.56 -28.75 5.24
CA GLU A 187 -14.93 -29.48 6.47
C GLU A 187 -16.21 -30.31 6.30
N ARG A 188 -17.18 -29.83 5.51
CA ARG A 188 -18.36 -30.64 5.15
C ARG A 188 -18.01 -31.82 4.25
N ARG A 189 -17.06 -31.65 3.31
CA ARG A 189 -16.61 -32.74 2.43
C ARG A 189 -15.80 -33.82 3.15
N SER A 190 -15.01 -33.46 4.17
CA SER A 190 -14.30 -34.47 5.00
C SER A 190 -15.28 -35.29 5.84
N ARG A 191 -16.22 -34.64 6.54
CA ARG A 191 -17.23 -35.33 7.35
C ARG A 191 -18.17 -36.25 6.56
N SER A 192 -18.39 -35.96 5.27
CA SER A 192 -19.23 -36.80 4.41
C SER A 192 -18.50 -38.05 3.88
N ARG A 193 -17.16 -38.08 3.90
CA ARG A 193 -16.37 -39.26 3.49
C ARG A 193 -16.19 -40.28 4.61
N ASP A 194 -16.17 -39.84 5.87
CA ASP A 194 -16.04 -40.74 7.02
C ASP A 194 -17.31 -41.55 7.34
N ARG A 195 -18.49 -41.12 6.87
CA ARG A 195 -19.75 -41.84 7.14
C ARG A 195 -20.09 -42.96 6.15
N GLY A 196 -19.21 -43.25 5.19
CA GLY A 196 -19.44 -44.24 4.14
C GLY A 196 -18.82 -45.64 4.37
N ARG A 197 -18.17 -45.89 5.51
CA ARG A 197 -17.43 -47.14 5.75
C ARG A 197 -17.85 -47.76 7.09
N GLY A 198 -19.05 -48.33 7.13
CA GLY A 198 -19.58 -48.98 8.33
C GLY A 198 -20.90 -49.69 8.06
N GLY A 199 -20.86 -50.74 7.23
CA GLY A 199 -22.01 -51.61 7.01
C GLY A 199 -21.55 -52.94 6.43
N GLY A 200 -21.73 -54.02 7.18
CA GLY A 200 -21.54 -55.40 6.71
C GLY A 200 -20.84 -56.28 7.74
N GLY A 201 -21.62 -56.94 8.59
CA GLY A 201 -21.20 -57.93 9.58
C GLY A 201 -22.36 -58.30 10.49
#